data_AF-A0ABD5ZSG8-F1
#
_entry.id   AF-A0ABD5ZSG8-F1
#
_cell.length_a   1.000
_cell.length_b   1.000
_cell.length_c   1.000
_cell.angle_alpha   90.00
_cell.angle_beta   90.00
_cell.angle_gamma   90.00
#
_symmetry.space_group_name_H-M   'P 1'
#
loop_
_entity.id
_entity.type
_entity.pdbx_description
1 polymer ?
#
loop_
_entity_poly.entity_id
_entity_poly.type
_entity_poly.pdbx_seq_one_letter_code
_entity_poly.pdbx_strand_id
1 'polypeptide(L)'
;MYLSPAVRTMRDDPTDGAEAALVVRPDDGTPIDALREAVAPHATVEGETAFGNLHARADETAVADLLAALPEGVAAVETRVVVAEETGAEE
;
A
#
# COMPACT_ATOMS: atom_id res chain seq x y z
N MET A 1 -12.96 -0.81 6.02
CA MET A 1 -11.82 -0.27 5.27
C MET A 1 -12.21 0.95 4.42
N TYR A 2 -11.58 2.10 4.68
CA TYR A 2 -11.57 3.27 3.81
C TYR A 2 -10.53 3.12 2.69
N LEU A 3 -10.84 3.62 1.49
CA LEU A 3 -9.90 3.72 0.36
C LEU A 3 -9.78 5.17 -0.07
N SER A 4 -8.55 5.66 -0.22
CA SER A 4 -8.32 6.99 -0.82
C SER A 4 -8.82 7.02 -2.28
N PRO A 5 -9.14 8.20 -2.83
CA PRO A 5 -9.60 8.32 -4.22
C PRO A 5 -8.63 7.68 -5.22
N ALA A 6 -7.32 7.86 -5.02
CA ALA A 6 -6.29 7.30 -5.90
C ALA A 6 -6.29 5.76 -5.88
N VAL A 7 -6.38 5.15 -4.69
CA VAL A 7 -6.45 3.68 -4.58
C VAL A 7 -7.71 3.13 -5.26
N ARG A 8 -8.83 3.85 -5.17
CA ARG A 8 -10.06 3.45 -5.88
C ARG A 8 -9.88 3.51 -7.38
N THR A 9 -9.24 4.56 -7.90
CA THR A 9 -8.92 4.68 -9.33
C THR A 9 -8.02 3.53 -9.78
N MET A 10 -6.91 3.27 -9.09
CA MET A 10 -6.00 2.16 -9.42
C MET A 10 -6.71 0.80 -9.41
N ARG A 11 -7.66 0.60 -8.49
CA ARG A 11 -8.46 -0.62 -8.44
C ARG A 11 -9.44 -0.75 -9.62
N ASP A 12 -10.07 0.35 -10.04
CA ASP A 12 -11.15 0.35 -11.05
C ASP A 12 -10.60 0.45 -12.48
N ASP A 13 -9.49 1.18 -12.65
CA ASP A 13 -8.81 1.48 -13.91
C ASP A 13 -7.28 1.45 -13.68
N PRO A 14 -6.68 0.26 -13.53
CA PRO A 14 -5.24 0.13 -13.30
C PRO A 14 -4.42 0.46 -14.56
N THR A 15 -3.29 1.13 -14.36
CA THR A 15 -2.32 1.36 -15.43
C THR A 15 -1.28 0.24 -15.46
N ASP A 16 -1.16 -0.45 -16.59
CA ASP A 16 -0.15 -1.50 -16.78
C ASP A 16 1.28 -0.93 -16.68
N GLY A 17 2.12 -1.59 -15.88
CA GLY A 17 3.50 -1.16 -15.62
C GLY A 17 3.65 0.05 -14.69
N ALA A 18 2.56 0.54 -14.08
CA ALA A 18 2.62 1.57 -13.04
C ALA A 18 2.70 0.94 -11.65
N GLU A 19 3.56 1.48 -10.78
CA GLU A 19 3.66 1.10 -9.38
C GLU A 19 2.89 2.07 -8.47
N ALA A 20 2.09 1.51 -7.57
CA ALA A 20 1.43 2.21 -6.49
C ALA A 20 2.22 2.04 -5.20
N ALA A 21 2.66 3.16 -4.62
CA ALA A 21 3.12 3.20 -3.24
C ALA A 21 1.91 3.36 -2.30
N LEU A 22 1.75 2.41 -1.38
CA LEU A 22 0.58 2.28 -0.52
C LEU A 22 0.99 2.33 0.95
N VAL A 23 0.11 2.91 1.76
CA VAL A 23 0.10 2.73 3.21
C VAL A 23 -1.17 2.01 3.61
N VAL A 24 -1.02 0.91 4.34
CA VAL A 24 -2.12 0.10 4.86
C VAL A 24 -2.18 0.33 6.36
N ARG A 25 -3.32 0.85 6.83
CA ARG A 25 -3.56 1.15 8.24
C ARG A 25 -4.43 0.07 8.87
N PRO A 26 -3.93 -0.70 9.84
CA PRO A 26 -4.76 -1.62 10.61
C PRO A 26 -5.73 -0.87 11.53
N ASP A 27 -6.87 -1.48 11.86
CA ASP A 27 -7.71 -1.10 12.99
C ASP A 27 -7.04 -1.50 14.32
N ASP A 28 -7.48 -0.88 15.42
CA ASP A 28 -7.03 -1.21 16.78
C ASP A 28 -7.28 -2.71 17.08
N GLY A 29 -6.19 -3.48 17.18
CA GLY A 29 -6.23 -4.91 17.47
C GLY A 29 -5.80 -5.82 16.31
N THR A 30 -5.63 -5.32 15.08
CA THR A 30 -5.11 -6.11 13.97
C THR A 30 -3.57 -6.20 14.04
N PRO A 31 -2.98 -7.40 14.15
CA PRO A 31 -1.54 -7.55 14.23
C PRO A 31 -0.86 -7.24 12.88
N ILE A 32 0.21 -6.44 12.93
CA ILE A 32 0.96 -6.01 11.74
C ILE A 32 1.56 -7.20 10.95
N ASP A 33 1.93 -8.28 11.64
CA ASP A 33 2.43 -9.50 11.03
C ASP A 33 1.40 -10.18 10.12
N ALA A 34 0.13 -10.22 10.55
CA ALA A 34 -0.95 -10.78 9.73
C ALA A 34 -1.20 -9.93 8.48
N LEU A 35 -1.09 -8.60 8.63
CA LEU A 35 -1.19 -7.68 7.50
C LEU A 35 -0.03 -7.90 6.51
N ARG A 36 1.18 -8.06 7.02
CA ARG A 36 2.37 -8.34 6.21
C ARG A 36 2.25 -9.64 5.42
N GLU A 37 1.75 -10.70 6.06
CA GLU A 37 1.55 -12.00 5.42
C GLU A 37 0.52 -11.90 4.28
N ALA A 38 -0.55 -11.14 4.47
CA ALA A 38 -1.57 -10.91 3.44
C ALA A 38 -1.07 -10.02 2.28
N VAL A 39 -0.20 -9.05 2.56
CA VAL A 39 0.31 -8.09 1.57
C VAL A 39 1.45 -8.66 0.72
N ALA A 40 2.35 -9.45 1.32
CA ALA A 40 3.54 -10.01 0.67
C ALA A 40 3.30 -10.74 -0.68
N PRO A 41 2.20 -11.48 -0.91
CA PRO A 41 1.97 -12.13 -2.21
C PRO A 41 1.56 -11.17 -3.35
N HIS A 42 1.08 -9.96 -3.02
CA HIS A 42 0.55 -9.00 -4.02
C HIS A 42 1.37 -7.72 -4.11
N ALA A 43 2.28 -7.49 -3.16
CA ALA A 43 3.06 -6.27 -3.05
C ALA A 43 4.39 -6.52 -2.34
N THR A 44 5.37 -5.67 -2.63
CA THR A 44 6.63 -5.60 -1.89
C THR A 44 6.45 -4.77 -0.63
N VAL A 45 6.61 -5.39 0.53
CA VAL A 45 6.58 -4.69 1.82
C VAL A 45 7.88 -3.93 2.03
N GLU A 46 7.80 -2.61 2.10
CA GLU A 46 8.96 -1.73 2.29
C GLU A 46 9.32 -1.55 3.77
N GLY A 47 8.34 -1.64 4.65
CA GLY A 47 8.54 -1.53 6.08
C GLY A 47 7.28 -1.15 6.84
N GLU A 48 7.44 -0.93 8.13
CA GLU A 48 6.39 -0.46 9.02
C GLU A 48 6.72 0.91 9.59
N THR A 49 5.67 1.67 9.91
CA THR A 49 5.80 2.96 10.59
C THR A 49 5.76 2.77 12.10
N ALA A 50 6.29 3.75 12.85
CA ALA A 50 6.22 3.75 14.32
C ALA A 50 4.78 3.75 14.88
N PHE A 51 3.78 4.06 14.05
CA PHE A 51 2.36 4.05 14.38
C PHE A 51 1.66 2.74 13.97
N GLY A 52 2.41 1.71 13.56
CA GLY A 52 1.83 0.41 13.22
C GLY A 52 1.15 0.36 11.84
N ASN A 53 1.44 1.29 10.93
CA ASN A 53 1.01 1.20 9.53
C ASN A 53 2.05 0.48 8.68
N LEU A 54 1.60 -0.27 7.68
CA LEU A 54 2.46 -0.99 6.75
C LEU A 54 2.65 -0.18 5.46
N HIS A 55 3.90 -0.03 5.02
CA HIS A 55 4.23 0.52 3.71
C HIS A 55 4.50 -0.61 2.72
N ALA A 56 3.87 -0.52 1.55
CA ALA A 56 4.04 -1.51 0.49
C ALA A 56 4.04 -0.84 -0.89
N ARG A 57 4.71 -1.48 -1.85
CA ARG A 57 4.65 -1.15 -3.27
C ARG A 57 4.03 -2.29 -4.05
N ALA A 58 3.04 -1.99 -4.86
CA ALA A 58 2.36 -2.98 -5.71
C ALA A 58 2.23 -2.43 -7.12
N ASP A 59 2.23 -3.30 -8.13
CA ASP A 59 1.71 -2.92 -9.44
C ASP A 59 0.24 -2.49 -9.31
N GLU A 60 -0.17 -1.45 -10.06
CA GLU A 60 -1.56 -0.98 -10.03
C GLU A 60 -2.54 -2.10 -10.39
N THR A 61 -2.15 -3.01 -11.29
CA THR A 61 -2.93 -4.18 -11.70
C THR A 61 -3.13 -5.19 -10.57
N ALA A 62 -2.23 -5.24 -9.58
CA ALA A 62 -2.33 -6.10 -8.41
C ALA A 62 -3.10 -5.47 -7.24
N VAL A 63 -3.46 -4.18 -7.33
CA VAL A 63 -4.18 -3.46 -6.24
C VAL A 63 -5.53 -4.09 -5.95
N ALA A 64 -6.27 -4.56 -6.95
CA ALA A 64 -7.56 -5.20 -6.74
C ALA A 64 -7.43 -6.51 -5.94
N ASP A 65 -6.48 -7.37 -6.31
CA ASP A 65 -6.19 -8.63 -5.62
C ASP A 65 -5.63 -8.38 -4.21
N LEU A 66 -4.74 -7.41 -4.05
CA LEU A 66 -4.23 -6.96 -2.75
C LEU A 66 -5.39 -6.61 -1.83
N LEU A 67 -6.31 -5.74 -2.27
CA LEU A 67 -7.45 -5.29 -1.45
C LEU A 67 -8.40 -6.43 -1.09
N ALA A 68 -8.51 -7.46 -1.93
CA ALA A 68 -9.31 -8.65 -1.65
C ALA A 68 -8.65 -9.61 -0.66
N ALA A 69 -7.31 -9.62 -0.60
CA ALA A 69 -6.52 -10.45 0.31
C ALA A 69 -6.36 -9.84 1.71
N LEU A 70 -6.62 -8.54 1.87
CA LEU A 70 -6.48 -7.85 3.16
C LEU A 70 -7.45 -8.43 4.21
N PRO A 71 -6.99 -8.66 5.45
CA PRO A 71 -7.83 -9.19 6.51
C PRO A 71 -8.94 -8.21 6.90
N GLU A 72 -10.02 -8.75 7.47
CA GLU A 72 -10.99 -7.94 8.20
C GLU A 72 -10.26 -7.25 9.37
N GLY A 73 -10.42 -5.93 9.50
CA GLY A 73 -9.66 -5.12 10.47
C GLY A 73 -8.57 -4.24 9.85
N VAL A 74 -8.64 -3.97 8.54
CA VAL A 74 -7.95 -2.83 7.91
C VAL A 74 -8.84 -1.59 7.96
N ALA A 75 -8.34 -0.57 8.66
CA ALA A 75 -9.01 0.72 8.80
C ALA A 75 -8.99 1.49 7.48
N ALA A 76 -7.82 1.60 6.84
CA ALA A 76 -7.64 2.40 5.63
C ALA A 76 -6.52 1.88 4.71
N VAL A 77 -6.67 2.12 3.41
CA VAL A 77 -5.59 2.01 2.42
C VAL A 77 -5.50 3.32 1.65
N GLU A 78 -4.31 3.89 1.63
CA GLU A 78 -4.04 5.19 1.02
C GLU A 78 -2.79 5.12 0.15
N THR A 79 -2.68 6.05 -0.80
CA THR A 79 -1.45 6.25 -1.55
C THR A 79 -0.44 7.01 -0.70
N ARG A 80 0.81 6.58 -0.76
CA ARG A 80 1.94 7.25 -0.13
C ARG A 80 2.67 8.07 -1.18
N VAL A 81 2.97 9.32 -0.87
CA VAL A 81 3.93 10.10 -1.66
C VAL A 81 5.32 9.57 -1.37
N VAL A 82 5.96 8.96 -2.37
CA VAL A 82 7.38 8.65 -2.32
C VAL A 82 8.09 9.81 -2.98
N VAL A 83 8.75 10.64 -2.17
CA VAL A 83 9.71 11.61 -2.71
C VAL A 83 10.92 10.79 -3.10
N ALA A 84 11.12 10.58 -4.40
CA ALA A 84 12.43 10.18 -4.88
C ALA A 84 13.37 11.30 -4.45
N GLU A 85 14.39 10.98 -3.65
CA GLU A 85 15.50 11.90 -3.47
C GLU A 85 16.12 12.06 -4.86
N GLU A 86 15.74 13.12 -5.57
CA GLU A 86 16.53 13.61 -6.69
C GLU A 86 17.90 13.87 -6.08
N THR A 87 18.86 13.00 -6.39
CA THR A 87 20.26 13.27 -6.12
C THR A 87 20.58 14.58 -6.82
N GLY A 88 20.58 15.66 -6.04
CA GLY A 88 21.03 16.97 -6.47
C GLY A 88 22.48 16.85 -6.89
N ALA A 89 22.69 16.58 -8.17
CA ALA A 89 23.92 16.94 -8.85
C ALA A 89 23.77 18.44 -9.16
N GLU A 90 24.06 19.27 -8.16
CA GLU A 90 24.39 20.67 -8.39
C GLU A 90 25.80 20.67 -9.00
N GLU A 91 25.92 21.03 -10.29
CA GLU A 91 27.19 21.34 -10.97
C GLU A 91 27.69 22.75 -10.62
#